data_AF-X1C4R7-F1
#
_entry.id   AF-X1C4R7-F1
#
_cell.length_a   1.000
_cell.length_b   1.000
_cell.length_c   1.000
_cell.angle_alpha   90.00
_cell.angle_beta   90.00
_cell.angle_gamma   90.00
#
_symmetry.space_group_name_H-M   'P 1'
#
loop_
_entity.id
_entity.type
_entity.pdbx_description
1 polymer ?
#
loop_
_entity_poly.entity_id
_entity_poly.type
_entity_poly.pdbx_seq_one_letter_code
_entity_poly.pdbx_strand_id
1 'polypeptide(L)'
;RGGILEDGSFKPRPELDLEEIIEGPEKDIGLESMFRVAAYYISLENYTYDDLCWLLAEKHLIIMKGNANITEDDIKQKAEEVYKSSTTYDELCWLMGELDILIDQGYIELD
;
A
#
# COMPACT_ATOMS: atom_id res chain seq x y z
N ARG A 1 -11.49 22.00 -6.49
CA ARG A 1 -10.34 21.77 -7.41
C ARG A 1 -9.53 23.06 -7.48
N GLY A 2 -8.20 23.00 -7.30
CA GLY A 2 -7.31 24.15 -7.56
C GLY A 2 -7.16 24.38 -9.06
N GLY A 3 -6.87 25.62 -9.47
CA GLY A 3 -6.81 25.99 -10.89
C GLY A 3 -6.39 27.45 -11.10
N ILE A 4 -6.10 27.79 -12.35
CA ILE A 4 -5.80 29.17 -12.77
C ILE A 4 -7.13 29.90 -13.02
N LEU A 5 -7.31 31.05 -12.38
CA LEU A 5 -8.47 31.92 -12.54
C LEU A 5 -8.38 32.72 -13.84
N GLU A 6 -9.49 33.30 -14.28
CA GLU A 6 -9.55 34.06 -15.54
C GLU A 6 -8.62 35.29 -15.56
N ASP A 7 -8.25 35.79 -14.38
CA ASP A 7 -7.29 36.89 -14.20
C ASP A 7 -5.82 36.42 -14.17
N GLY A 8 -5.57 35.12 -14.42
CA GLY A 8 -4.25 34.52 -14.41
C GLY A 8 -3.70 34.22 -13.00
N SER A 9 -4.45 34.51 -11.94
CA SER A 9 -4.04 34.17 -10.58
C SER A 9 -4.27 32.68 -10.30
N PHE A 10 -3.36 32.07 -9.54
CA PHE A 10 -3.48 30.67 -9.15
C PHE A 10 -4.33 30.56 -7.89
N LYS A 11 -5.45 29.83 -7.98
CA LYS A 11 -6.19 29.39 -6.79
C LYS A 11 -5.55 28.11 -6.29
N PRO A 12 -4.78 28.14 -5.18
CA PRO A 12 -4.28 26.92 -4.59
C PRO A 12 -5.46 26.01 -4.26
N ARG A 13 -5.27 24.70 -4.45
CA ARG A 13 -6.20 23.74 -3.88
C ARG A 13 -6.19 24.02 -2.37
N PRO A 14 -7.36 24.16 -1.71
CA PRO A 14 -7.38 24.27 -0.25
C PRO A 14 -6.54 23.14 0.33
N GLU A 15 -5.68 23.46 1.28
CA GLU A 15 -4.96 22.46 2.07
C GLU A 15 -6.02 21.48 2.60
N LEU A 16 -5.79 20.19 2.36
CA LEU A 16 -6.70 19.15 2.84
C LEU A 16 -6.58 19.17 4.37
N ASP A 17 -7.61 19.70 5.02
CA ASP A 17 -7.77 19.62 6.46
C ASP A 17 -8.00 18.13 6.80
N LEU A 18 -6.98 17.50 7.41
CA LEU A 18 -7.05 16.10 7.80
C LEU A 18 -8.12 15.89 8.88
N GLU A 19 -8.35 16.87 9.75
CA GLU A 19 -9.36 16.80 10.80
C GLU A 19 -10.78 16.82 10.19
N GLU A 20 -11.04 17.62 9.15
CA GLU A 20 -12.35 17.68 8.48
C GLU A 20 -12.70 16.38 7.73
N ILE A 21 -11.69 15.61 7.27
CA ILE A 21 -11.88 14.26 6.68
C ILE A 21 -12.30 13.24 7.74
N ILE A 22 -11.79 13.39 8.97
CA ILE A 22 -11.99 12.46 10.08
C ILE A 22 -13.32 12.74 10.81
N GLU A 23 -13.79 14.00 10.84
CA GLU A 23 -15.01 14.42 11.55
C GLU A 23 -16.33 14.33 10.75
N GLY A 24 -16.31 13.71 9.56
CA GLY A 24 -17.53 13.39 8.82
C GLY A 24 -18.35 12.28 9.51
N PRO A 25 -19.70 12.28 9.44
CA PRO A 25 -20.53 11.35 10.18
C PRO A 25 -20.30 9.94 9.62
N GLU A 26 -19.69 9.06 10.41
CA GLU A 26 -19.55 7.60 10.22
C GLU A 26 -19.72 7.14 8.75
N LYS A 27 -18.67 7.24 7.96
CA LYS A 27 -18.52 6.38 6.79
C LYS A 27 -17.42 5.40 7.08
N ASP A 28 -17.83 4.14 7.24
CA ASP A 28 -17.08 2.98 6.80
C ASP A 28 -16.03 3.41 5.76
N ILE A 29 -14.78 3.57 6.21
CA ILE A 29 -13.70 4.05 5.35
C ILE A 29 -13.48 2.89 4.40
N GLY A 30 -14.11 2.94 3.22
CA GLY A 30 -14.13 1.79 2.33
C GLY A 30 -12.70 1.28 2.10
N LEU A 31 -12.53 -0.05 2.02
CA LEU A 31 -11.21 -0.71 1.98
C LEU A 31 -10.23 -0.05 1.01
N GLU A 32 -10.70 0.37 -0.17
CA GLU A 32 -9.87 1.11 -1.15
C GLU A 32 -9.23 2.39 -0.58
N SER A 33 -9.94 3.12 0.27
CA SER A 33 -9.37 4.30 0.95
C SER A 33 -8.35 3.93 2.01
N MET A 34 -8.56 2.83 2.73
CA MET A 34 -7.56 2.30 3.66
C MET A 34 -6.30 1.85 2.91
N PHE A 35 -6.46 1.10 1.81
CA PHE A 35 -5.35 0.66 0.95
C PHE A 35 -4.56 1.85 0.41
N ARG A 36 -5.25 2.89 -0.08
CA ARG A 36 -4.60 4.10 -0.57
C ARG A 36 -3.78 4.80 0.50
N VAL A 37 -4.30 4.92 1.72
CA VAL A 37 -3.56 5.55 2.83
C VAL A 37 -2.38 4.69 3.26
N ALA A 38 -2.55 3.37 3.37
CA ALA A 38 -1.46 2.45 3.70
C ALA A 38 -0.33 2.51 2.65
N ALA A 39 -0.68 2.42 1.36
CA ALA A 39 0.27 2.51 0.25
C ALA A 39 1.06 3.83 0.26
N TYR A 40 0.38 4.95 0.57
CA TYR A 40 1.04 6.25 0.71
C TYR A 40 2.08 6.22 1.82
N TYR A 41 1.76 5.70 3.00
CA TYR A 41 2.74 5.62 4.09
C TYR A 41 3.91 4.69 3.76
N ILE A 42 3.66 3.54 3.11
CA ILE A 42 4.74 2.64 2.65
C ILE A 42 5.68 3.36 1.67
N SER A 43 5.15 4.21 0.79
CA SER A 43 5.97 4.98 -0.15
C SER A 43 6.91 5.99 0.54
N LEU A 44 6.59 6.41 1.78
CA LEU A 44 7.42 7.32 2.57
C LEU A 44 8.55 6.61 3.34
N GLU A 45 8.48 5.29 3.50
CA GLU A 45 9.48 4.49 4.22
C GLU A 45 10.82 4.35 3.46
N ASN A 46 10.92 4.87 2.23
CA ASN A 46 12.11 4.84 1.38
C ASN A 46 12.65 3.44 1.06
N TYR A 47 11.79 2.42 1.02
CA TYR A 47 12.16 1.10 0.49
C TYR A 47 12.58 1.23 -0.97
N THR A 48 13.62 0.50 -1.36
CA THR A 48 13.96 0.33 -2.77
C THR A 48 12.94 -0.58 -3.46
N TYR A 49 12.94 -0.59 -4.79
CA TYR A 49 12.09 -1.51 -5.55
C TYR A 49 12.36 -2.98 -5.19
N ASP A 50 13.63 -3.35 -5.06
CA ASP A 50 14.05 -4.71 -4.70
C ASP A 50 13.59 -5.09 -3.29
N ASP A 51 13.65 -4.14 -2.33
CA ASP A 51 13.15 -4.35 -0.98
C ASP A 51 11.64 -4.63 -1.00
N LEU A 52 10.87 -3.86 -1.77
CA LEU A 52 9.42 -4.08 -1.91
C LEU A 52 9.09 -5.42 -2.58
N CYS A 53 9.86 -5.84 -3.59
CA CYS A 53 9.71 -7.17 -4.18
C CYS A 53 9.96 -8.27 -3.15
N TRP A 54 10.99 -8.10 -2.32
CA TRP A 54 11.32 -9.04 -1.25
C TRP A 54 10.22 -9.12 -0.19
N LEU A 55 9.80 -7.97 0.35
CA LEU A 55 8.79 -7.88 1.40
C LEU A 55 7.44 -8.45 0.93
N LEU A 56 7.04 -8.13 -0.30
CA LEU A 56 5.80 -8.66 -0.87
C LEU A 56 5.87 -10.18 -1.06
N ALA A 57 7.02 -10.69 -1.51
CA ALA A 57 7.24 -12.12 -1.68
C ALA A 57 7.20 -12.88 -0.36
N GLU A 58 7.90 -12.37 0.67
CA GLU A 58 7.87 -12.92 2.02
C GLU A 58 6.45 -12.96 2.57
N LYS A 59 5.73 -11.83 2.52
CA LYS A 59 4.36 -11.73 3.03
C LYS A 59 3.41 -12.69 2.31
N HIS A 60 3.50 -12.81 0.98
CA HIS A 60 2.74 -13.81 0.22
C HIS A 60 3.04 -15.24 0.67
N LEU A 61 4.32 -15.57 0.88
CA LEU A 61 4.70 -16.92 1.28
C LEU A 61 4.21 -17.24 2.70
N ILE A 62 4.28 -16.28 3.63
CA ILE A 62 3.72 -16.43 4.99
C ILE A 62 2.21 -16.71 4.91
N ILE A 63 1.47 -15.93 4.13
CA ILE A 63 0.02 -16.12 3.96
C ILE A 63 -0.29 -17.50 3.36
N MET A 64 0.51 -17.98 2.40
CA MET A 64 0.23 -19.23 1.69
C MET A 64 0.70 -20.50 2.41
N LYS A 65 1.81 -20.42 3.16
CA LYS A 65 2.49 -21.60 3.73
C LYS A 65 2.60 -21.57 5.26
N GLY A 66 2.34 -20.43 5.90
CA GLY A 66 2.66 -20.18 7.30
C GLY A 66 4.14 -19.88 7.53
N ASN A 67 4.46 -19.15 8.59
CA ASN A 67 5.82 -18.64 8.84
C ASN A 67 6.86 -19.75 9.10
N ALA A 68 6.46 -20.87 9.67
CA ALA A 68 7.38 -21.97 10.01
C ALA A 68 7.88 -22.77 8.77
N ASN A 69 7.29 -22.53 7.60
CA ASN A 69 7.49 -23.36 6.40
C ASN A 69 8.17 -22.61 5.24
N ILE A 70 8.77 -21.45 5.50
CA ILE A 70 9.43 -20.63 4.49
C ILE A 70 10.93 -20.54 4.73
N THR A 71 11.72 -20.61 3.66
CA THR A 71 13.17 -20.40 3.70
C THR A 71 13.53 -19.10 2.97
N GLU A 72 14.73 -18.58 3.23
CA GLU A 72 15.24 -17.40 2.50
C GLU A 72 15.32 -17.66 0.98
N ASP A 73 15.64 -18.90 0.58
CA ASP A 73 15.66 -19.29 -0.84
C ASP A 73 14.26 -19.27 -1.47
N ASP A 74 13.21 -19.68 -0.73
CA ASP A 74 11.82 -19.54 -1.19
C ASP A 74 11.47 -18.08 -1.43
N ILE A 75 11.83 -17.20 -0.47
CA ILE A 75 11.55 -15.75 -0.56
C ILE A 75 12.29 -15.16 -1.75
N LYS A 76 13.56 -15.49 -1.92
CA LYS A 76 14.39 -15.03 -3.04
C LYS A 76 13.80 -15.45 -4.38
N GLN A 77 13.41 -16.72 -4.53
CA GLN A 77 12.79 -17.20 -5.76
C GLN A 77 11.49 -16.43 -6.04
N LYS A 78 10.66 -16.23 -5.00
CA LYS A 78 9.39 -15.53 -5.17
C LYS A 78 9.57 -14.03 -5.45
N ALA A 79 10.56 -13.39 -4.84
CA ALA A 79 10.91 -12.00 -5.10
C ALA A 79 11.38 -11.80 -6.54
N GLU A 80 12.14 -12.75 -7.09
CA GLU A 80 12.54 -12.73 -8.51
C GLU A 80 11.33 -12.86 -9.45
N GLU A 81 10.31 -13.65 -9.09
CA GLU A 81 9.04 -13.70 -9.84
C GLU A 81 8.32 -12.34 -9.83
N VAL A 82 8.24 -11.69 -8.66
CA VAL A 82 7.62 -10.36 -8.50
C VAL A 82 8.40 -9.30 -9.29
N TYR A 83 9.72 -9.30 -9.20
CA TYR A 83 10.56 -8.38 -9.97
C TYR A 83 10.30 -8.50 -11.49
N LYS A 84 10.03 -9.72 -11.97
CA LYS A 84 9.76 -10.01 -13.38
C LYS A 84 8.30 -9.77 -13.80
N SER A 85 7.36 -9.53 -12.88
CA SER A 85 5.93 -9.38 -13.20
C SER A 85 5.55 -8.04 -13.82
N SER A 86 6.53 -7.15 -14.09
CA SER A 86 6.31 -5.80 -14.63
C SER A 86 5.47 -4.89 -13.73
N THR A 87 5.38 -5.21 -12.43
CA THR A 87 4.69 -4.40 -11.42
C THR A 87 5.49 -3.14 -11.13
N THR A 88 4.83 -1.99 -11.09
CA THR A 88 5.46 -0.70 -10.78
C THR A 88 5.70 -0.52 -9.28
N TYR A 89 6.55 0.44 -8.92
CA TYR A 89 6.82 0.77 -7.51
C TYR A 89 5.55 1.12 -6.73
N ASP A 90 4.68 1.96 -7.30
CA ASP A 90 3.43 2.38 -6.66
C ASP A 90 2.47 1.20 -6.49
N GLU A 91 2.41 0.29 -7.47
CA GLU A 91 1.61 -0.93 -7.37
C GLU A 91 2.16 -1.88 -6.30
N LEU A 92 3.49 -1.97 -6.11
CA LEU A 92 4.06 -2.75 -5.01
C LEU A 92 3.70 -2.16 -3.64
N CYS A 93 3.76 -0.83 -3.49
CA CYS A 93 3.30 -0.15 -2.28
C CYS A 93 1.80 -0.40 -2.03
N TRP A 94 1.00 -0.38 -3.10
CA TRP A 94 -0.42 -0.69 -3.03
C TRP A 94 -0.68 -2.11 -2.54
N LEU A 95 -0.06 -3.11 -3.17
CA LEU A 95 -0.24 -4.52 -2.82
C LEU A 95 0.19 -4.81 -1.38
N MET A 96 1.31 -4.23 -0.95
CA MET A 96 1.76 -4.32 0.45
C MET A 96 0.71 -3.73 1.41
N GLY A 97 0.22 -2.53 1.14
CA GLY A 97 -0.79 -1.87 1.97
C GLY A 97 -2.13 -2.59 1.96
N GLU A 98 -2.52 -3.18 0.84
CA GLU A 98 -3.72 -4.02 0.73
C GLU A 98 -3.60 -5.26 1.63
N LEU A 99 -2.49 -6.00 1.55
CA LEU A 99 -2.28 -7.18 2.39
C LEU A 99 -2.29 -6.84 3.89
N ASP A 100 -1.65 -5.74 4.28
CA ASP A 100 -1.64 -5.30 5.69
C ASP A 100 -3.05 -5.03 6.20
N ILE A 101 -3.84 -4.25 5.46
CA ILE A 101 -5.22 -3.94 5.85
C ILE A 101 -6.09 -5.20 5.85
N LEU A 102 -5.94 -6.10 4.88
CA LEU A 102 -6.73 -7.33 4.83
C LEU A 102 -6.43 -8.27 6.01
N ILE A 103 -5.17 -8.35 6.46
CA ILE A 103 -4.77 -9.09 7.66
C ILE A 103 -5.35 -8.40 8.91
N ASP A 104 -5.17 -7.08 9.03
CA ASP A 104 -5.62 -6.31 10.21
C ASP A 104 -7.14 -6.34 10.40
N GLN A 105 -7.90 -6.36 9.29
CA GLN A 105 -9.36 -6.48 9.31
C GLN A 105 -9.84 -7.93 9.49
N GLY A 106 -8.92 -8.91 9.55
CA GLY A 106 -9.24 -10.33 9.73
C GLY A 106 -9.82 -11.01 8.49
N TYR A 107 -9.64 -10.44 7.29
CA TYR A 107 -9.99 -11.11 6.04
C TYR A 107 -8.99 -12.19 5.64
N ILE A 108 -7.75 -12.06 6.12
CA ILE A 108 -6.68 -13.04 5.95
C ILE A 108 -6.21 -13.47 7.33
N GLU A 109 -6.35 -14.76 7.64
CA GLU A 109 -5.80 -15.36 8.86
C GLU A 109 -4.37 -15.84 8.58
N LEU A 110 -3.46 -15.61 9.53
CA LEU A 110 -2.08 -16.09 9.46
C LEU A 110 -1.93 -17.31 10.39
N ASP A 111 -1.39 -18.40 9.84
CA ASP A 111 -1.08 -19.65 10.55
C ASP A 111 0.22 -19.61 11.35
#